data_AF-A0A7Y6EUM1-F1
#
_entry.id   AF-A0A7Y6EUM1-F1
#
_cell.length_a   1.000
_cell.length_b   1.000
_cell.length_c   1.000
_cell.angle_alpha   90.00
_cell.angle_beta   90.00
_cell.angle_gamma   90.00
#
_symmetry.space_group_name_H-M   'P 1'
#
loop_
_entity.id
_entity.type
_entity.pdbx_description
1 polymer ?
#
loop_
_entity_poly.entity_id
_entity_poly.type
_entity_poly.pdbx_seq_one_letter_code
_entity_poly.pdbx_strand_id
1 'polypeptide(L)'
;MINQMNIDAIRDERLNQEHLEIQLENLKSVYKKKTFDIFKLEKQTEAILENLTNIDLEINGYMQELQILQVQIDSMEISLNNARSQVPFENDYLNRKSYYQAAYESVDPECFNLIGLENEKLMKVLISLDGLDFQIKRASELMEDLAEREYVCFHFERDIENDVERISKNNYAYKSEVQLLSWLKSIDIVPLILVNSVQQTALLDLIDKKYIWYDICNDGHLLWGGQATSKMEHFELLEVADMVTYSNRRWKRYTLSRNDSMVWKPCEGSYEVLTKMIFGESFNHDK
;
A
#
# COMPACT_ATOMS: atom_id res chain seq x y z
N MET A 1 45.53 -19.44 92.69
CA MET A 1 45.12 -18.59 91.55
C MET A 1 45.01 -19.39 90.24
N ILE A 2 44.65 -20.69 90.29
CA ILE A 2 44.60 -21.59 89.11
C ILE A 2 43.16 -22.06 88.79
N ASN A 3 42.23 -22.02 89.76
CA ASN A 3 40.84 -22.47 89.55
C ASN A 3 39.91 -21.44 88.89
N GLN A 4 40.28 -20.15 88.83
CA GLN A 4 39.43 -19.13 88.20
C GLN A 4 39.57 -19.15 86.65
N MET A 5 40.80 -19.28 86.13
CA MET A 5 41.06 -19.30 84.67
C MET A 5 40.46 -20.51 83.95
N ASN A 6 40.32 -21.65 84.64
CA ASN A 6 39.75 -22.86 84.05
C ASN A 6 38.21 -22.80 83.99
N ILE A 7 37.57 -22.04 84.88
CA ILE A 7 36.12 -21.81 84.86
C ILE A 7 35.76 -20.80 83.77
N ASP A 8 36.57 -19.76 83.57
CA ASP A 8 36.35 -18.77 82.52
C ASP A 8 36.55 -19.36 81.12
N ALA A 9 37.55 -20.24 80.91
CA ALA A 9 37.75 -20.93 79.64
C ALA A 9 36.60 -21.92 79.28
N ILE A 10 36.11 -22.69 80.27
CA ILE A 10 34.95 -23.59 80.07
C ILE A 10 33.65 -22.80 79.83
N ARG A 11 33.54 -21.62 80.44
CA ARG A 11 32.39 -20.71 80.25
C ARG A 11 32.41 -20.07 78.86
N ASP A 12 33.57 -19.67 78.35
CA ASP A 12 33.75 -19.16 76.99
C ASP A 12 33.51 -20.24 75.92
N GLU A 13 33.93 -21.49 76.16
CA GLU A 13 33.61 -22.62 75.27
C GLU A 13 32.11 -22.90 75.21
N ARG A 14 31.41 -22.88 76.36
CA ARG A 14 29.95 -23.02 76.41
C ARG A 14 29.23 -21.87 75.72
N LEU A 15 29.66 -20.63 75.94
CA LEU A 15 29.11 -19.44 75.26
C LEU A 15 29.31 -19.52 73.73
N ASN A 16 30.46 -20.02 73.27
CA ASN A 16 30.71 -20.26 71.86
C ASN A 16 29.84 -21.38 71.28
N GLN A 17 29.59 -22.44 72.05
CA GLN A 17 28.71 -23.54 71.63
C GLN A 17 27.24 -23.08 71.51
N GLU A 18 26.73 -22.32 72.48
CA GLU A 18 25.39 -21.72 72.40
C GLU A 18 25.26 -20.76 71.20
N HIS A 19 26.30 -19.96 70.93
CA HIS A 19 26.31 -19.07 69.77
C HIS A 19 26.24 -19.84 68.44
N LEU A 20 26.98 -20.95 68.32
CA LEU A 20 26.94 -21.83 67.13
C LEU A 20 25.58 -22.50 66.96
N GLU A 21 24.93 -22.93 68.05
CA GLU A 21 23.58 -23.50 67.99
C GLU A 21 22.55 -22.48 67.49
N ILE A 22 22.63 -21.23 67.95
CA ILE A 22 21.77 -20.13 67.47
C ILE A 22 22.03 -19.84 65.98
N GLN A 23 23.29 -19.79 65.55
CA GLN A 23 23.64 -19.60 64.14
C GLN A 23 23.10 -20.74 63.27
N LEU A 24 23.21 -21.98 63.73
CA LEU A 24 22.75 -23.17 63.02
C LEU A 24 21.22 -23.22 62.92
N GLU A 25 20.51 -22.80 63.96
CA GLU A 25 19.04 -22.70 63.94
C GLU A 25 18.56 -21.57 63.00
N ASN A 26 19.24 -20.42 63.00
CA ASN A 26 18.98 -19.35 62.04
C ASN A 26 19.21 -19.83 60.60
N LEU A 27 20.29 -20.59 60.35
CA LEU A 27 20.63 -21.10 59.03
C LEU A 27 19.61 -22.15 58.55
N LYS A 28 19.13 -23.02 59.45
CA LYS A 28 18.01 -23.94 59.18
C LYS A 28 16.73 -23.20 58.84
N SER A 29 16.40 -22.15 59.58
CA SER A 29 15.22 -21.31 59.33
C SER A 29 15.29 -20.62 57.96
N VAL A 30 16.45 -20.04 57.62
CA VAL A 30 16.71 -19.44 56.30
C VAL A 30 16.61 -20.49 55.19
N TYR A 31 17.23 -21.66 55.36
CA TYR A 31 17.16 -22.75 54.38
C TYR A 31 15.71 -23.17 54.14
N LYS A 32 14.94 -23.42 55.21
CA LYS A 32 13.53 -23.79 55.11
C LYS A 32 12.70 -22.74 54.39
N LYS A 33 12.93 -21.45 54.67
CA LYS A 33 12.27 -20.34 53.97
C LYS A 33 12.62 -20.34 52.48
N LYS A 34 13.90 -20.50 52.13
CA LYS A 34 14.34 -20.56 50.73
C LYS A 34 13.78 -21.76 49.98
N THR A 35 13.72 -22.94 50.60
CA THR A 35 13.08 -24.12 50.00
C THR A 35 11.60 -23.87 49.72
N PHE A 36 10.89 -23.21 50.64
CA PHE A 36 9.49 -22.84 50.42
C PHE A 36 9.31 -21.81 49.30
N ASP A 37 10.18 -20.80 49.23
CA ASP A 37 10.17 -19.80 48.14
C ASP A 37 10.43 -20.45 46.78
N ILE A 38 11.38 -21.39 46.70
CA ILE A 38 11.68 -22.17 45.48
C ILE A 38 10.44 -22.96 45.05
N PHE A 39 9.81 -23.70 45.96
CA PHE A 39 8.60 -24.46 45.65
C PHE A 39 7.45 -23.56 45.14
N LYS A 40 7.31 -22.36 45.71
CA LYS A 40 6.33 -21.38 45.25
C LYS A 40 6.64 -20.88 43.83
N LEU A 41 7.90 -20.60 43.54
CA LEU A 41 8.35 -20.16 42.20
C LEU A 41 8.17 -21.28 41.17
N GLU A 42 8.52 -22.52 41.49
CA GLU A 42 8.31 -23.69 40.61
C GLU A 42 6.84 -23.80 40.20
N LYS A 43 5.92 -23.72 41.16
CA LYS A 43 4.47 -23.74 40.88
C LYS A 43 4.01 -22.56 40.02
N GLN A 44 4.59 -21.38 40.21
CA GLN A 44 4.29 -20.21 39.37
C GLN A 44 4.81 -20.40 37.94
N THR A 45 6.01 -20.97 37.79
CA THR A 45 6.60 -21.28 36.48
C THR A 45 5.77 -22.32 35.73
N GLU A 46 5.28 -23.37 36.40
CA GLU A 46 4.37 -24.35 35.81
C GLU A 46 3.08 -23.70 35.30
N ALA A 47 2.45 -22.84 36.10
CA ALA A 47 1.23 -22.14 35.68
C ALA A 47 1.47 -21.19 34.49
N ILE A 48 2.64 -20.54 34.43
CA ILE A 48 3.01 -19.70 33.29
C ILE A 48 3.23 -20.56 32.04
N LEU A 49 3.89 -21.71 32.15
CA LEU A 49 4.11 -22.62 31.04
C LEU A 49 2.79 -23.17 30.48
N GLU A 50 1.85 -23.52 31.35
CA GLU A 50 0.51 -23.95 30.94
C GLU A 50 -0.23 -22.84 30.18
N ASN A 51 -0.19 -21.61 30.68
CA ASN A 51 -0.78 -20.45 29.99
C ASN A 51 -0.13 -20.17 28.63
N LEU A 52 1.21 -20.24 28.53
CA LEU A 52 1.92 -20.06 27.26
C LEU A 52 1.53 -21.14 26.24
N THR A 53 1.38 -22.39 26.70
CA THR A 53 0.95 -23.50 25.85
C THR A 53 -0.46 -23.27 25.31
N ASN A 54 -1.37 -22.73 26.12
CA ASN A 54 -2.72 -22.37 25.68
C ASN A 54 -2.71 -21.22 24.65
N ILE A 55 -1.89 -20.19 24.88
CA ILE A 55 -1.72 -19.08 23.93
C ILE A 55 -1.17 -19.58 22.59
N ASP A 56 -0.18 -20.47 22.59
CA ASP A 56 0.36 -21.06 21.37
C ASP A 56 -0.70 -21.85 20.59
N LEU A 57 -1.61 -22.55 21.28
CA LEU A 57 -2.74 -23.22 20.65
C LEU A 57 -3.72 -22.23 20.01
N GLU A 58 -4.02 -21.11 20.68
CA GLU A 58 -4.88 -20.05 20.14
C GLU A 58 -4.24 -19.39 18.91
N ILE A 59 -2.95 -19.05 18.95
CA ILE A 59 -2.22 -18.48 17.81
C ILE A 59 -2.28 -19.41 16.60
N ASN A 60 -2.07 -20.71 16.81
CA ASN A 60 -2.16 -21.70 15.74
C ASN A 60 -3.58 -21.79 15.16
N GLY A 61 -4.62 -21.64 16.01
CA GLY A 61 -6.01 -21.55 15.56
C GLY A 61 -6.25 -20.34 14.65
N TYR A 62 -5.83 -19.14 15.08
CA TYR A 62 -5.95 -17.93 14.27
C TYR A 62 -5.15 -18.01 12.96
N MET A 63 -3.97 -18.62 12.96
CA MET A 63 -3.18 -18.82 11.74
C MET A 63 -3.92 -19.68 10.70
N GLN A 64 -4.62 -20.73 11.14
CA GLN A 64 -5.43 -21.56 10.24
C GLN A 64 -6.62 -20.78 9.68
N GLU A 65 -7.28 -19.98 10.51
CA GLU A 65 -8.40 -19.14 10.09
C GLU A 65 -7.95 -18.11 9.03
N LEU A 66 -6.80 -17.45 9.24
CA LEU A 66 -6.22 -16.53 8.26
C LEU A 66 -5.90 -17.22 6.92
N GLN A 67 -5.39 -18.45 6.94
CA GLN A 67 -5.15 -19.22 5.71
C GLN A 67 -6.46 -19.55 4.98
N ILE A 68 -7.52 -19.90 5.71
CA ILE A 68 -8.85 -20.16 5.13
C ILE A 68 -9.40 -18.88 4.48
N LEU A 69 -9.33 -17.76 5.18
CA LEU A 69 -9.78 -16.47 4.66
C LEU A 69 -9.00 -16.05 3.41
N GLN A 70 -7.68 -16.27 3.38
CA GLN A 70 -6.87 -16.00 2.19
C GLN A 70 -7.36 -16.80 0.98
N VAL A 71 -7.60 -18.11 1.15
CA VAL A 71 -8.13 -18.97 0.07
C VAL A 71 -9.52 -18.50 -0.39
N GLN A 72 -10.36 -18.03 0.54
CA GLN A 72 -11.68 -17.47 0.19
C GLN A 72 -11.56 -16.18 -0.60
N ILE A 73 -10.67 -15.26 -0.22
CA ILE A 73 -10.38 -14.02 -0.96
C ILE A 73 -9.92 -14.37 -2.37
N ASP A 74 -8.92 -15.24 -2.51
CA ASP A 74 -8.41 -15.66 -3.82
C ASP A 74 -9.52 -16.27 -4.70
N SER A 75 -10.40 -17.10 -4.12
CA SER A 75 -11.55 -17.68 -4.82
C SER A 75 -12.60 -16.64 -5.24
N MET A 76 -12.87 -15.65 -4.39
CA MET A 76 -13.78 -14.56 -4.71
C MET A 76 -13.22 -13.66 -5.81
N GLU A 77 -11.92 -13.35 -5.76
CA GLU A 77 -11.24 -12.60 -6.81
C GLU A 77 -11.34 -13.31 -8.17
N ILE A 78 -11.11 -14.62 -8.20
CA ILE A 78 -11.29 -15.44 -9.42
C ILE A 78 -12.74 -15.36 -9.90
N SER A 79 -13.72 -15.48 -9.01
CA SER A 79 -15.14 -15.44 -9.36
C SER A 79 -15.57 -14.07 -9.88
N LEU A 80 -15.10 -12.99 -9.26
CA LEU A 80 -15.32 -11.61 -9.69
C LEU A 80 -14.69 -11.37 -11.07
N ASN A 81 -13.47 -11.84 -11.29
CA ASN A 81 -12.78 -11.75 -12.58
C ASN A 81 -13.51 -12.54 -13.65
N ASN A 82 -14.04 -13.72 -13.34
CA ASN A 82 -14.87 -14.50 -14.24
C ASN A 82 -16.18 -13.77 -14.57
N ALA A 83 -16.87 -13.21 -13.58
CA ALA A 83 -18.09 -12.43 -13.80
C ALA A 83 -17.83 -11.17 -14.64
N ARG A 84 -16.72 -10.47 -14.38
CA ARG A 84 -16.26 -9.33 -15.20
C ARG A 84 -15.92 -9.76 -16.62
N SER A 85 -15.33 -10.94 -16.82
CA SER A 85 -15.04 -11.49 -18.15
C SER A 85 -16.30 -11.88 -18.94
N GLN A 86 -17.42 -12.11 -18.25
CA GLN A 86 -18.72 -12.41 -18.87
C GLN A 86 -19.45 -11.15 -19.35
N VAL A 87 -19.13 -9.96 -18.83
CA VAL A 87 -19.65 -8.71 -19.39
C VAL A 87 -18.86 -8.40 -20.66
N PRO A 88 -19.51 -8.29 -21.84
CA PRO A 88 -18.82 -7.86 -23.06
C PRO A 88 -18.14 -6.51 -22.85
N PHE A 89 -16.86 -6.39 -23.20
CA PHE A 89 -16.10 -5.13 -23.13
C PHE A 89 -16.89 -3.99 -23.77
N GLU A 90 -17.46 -4.24 -24.95
CA GLU A 90 -18.29 -3.26 -25.67
C GLU A 90 -19.48 -2.76 -24.85
N ASN A 91 -20.13 -3.65 -24.09
CA ASN A 91 -21.25 -3.24 -23.24
C ASN A 91 -20.78 -2.38 -22.06
N ASP A 92 -19.69 -2.76 -21.38
CA ASP A 92 -19.14 -1.96 -20.27
C ASP A 92 -18.67 -0.59 -20.77
N TYR A 93 -17.92 -0.56 -21.87
CA TYR A 93 -17.47 0.65 -22.53
C TYR A 93 -18.64 1.56 -22.92
N LEU A 94 -19.65 1.05 -23.64
CA LEU A 94 -20.81 1.84 -24.07
C LEU A 94 -21.61 2.38 -22.88
N ASN A 95 -21.82 1.55 -21.85
CA ASN A 95 -22.54 1.97 -20.64
C ASN A 95 -21.80 3.07 -19.89
N ARG A 96 -20.49 2.91 -19.66
CA ARG A 96 -19.64 3.92 -19.02
C ARG A 96 -19.63 5.22 -19.81
N LYS A 97 -19.38 5.15 -21.13
CA LYS A 97 -19.37 6.33 -22.00
C LYS A 97 -20.71 7.06 -22.00
N SER A 98 -21.81 6.33 -22.08
CA SER A 98 -23.17 6.90 -22.01
C SER A 98 -23.43 7.56 -20.66
N TYR A 99 -23.01 6.92 -19.56
CA TYR A 99 -23.13 7.47 -18.22
C TYR A 99 -22.36 8.79 -18.09
N TYR A 100 -21.08 8.81 -18.48
CA TYR A 100 -20.26 10.02 -18.41
C TYR A 100 -20.90 11.14 -19.24
N GLN A 101 -21.27 10.86 -20.50
CA GLN A 101 -21.91 11.83 -21.40
C GLN A 101 -23.19 12.43 -20.83
N ALA A 102 -24.01 11.62 -20.17
CA ALA A 102 -25.25 12.10 -19.56
C ALA A 102 -25.02 12.90 -18.28
N ALA A 103 -23.98 12.57 -17.51
CA ALA A 103 -23.79 13.09 -16.16
C ALA A 103 -22.89 14.33 -16.09
N TYR A 104 -21.90 14.49 -16.99
CA TYR A 104 -20.85 15.51 -16.81
C TYR A 104 -21.38 16.95 -16.83
N GLU A 105 -22.47 17.25 -17.53
CA GLU A 105 -23.06 18.60 -17.55
C GLU A 105 -23.89 18.92 -16.29
N SER A 106 -24.24 17.89 -15.52
CA SER A 106 -25.15 17.99 -14.38
C SER A 106 -24.45 18.01 -13.02
N VAL A 107 -23.14 17.78 -13.00
CA VAL A 107 -22.34 17.75 -11.78
C VAL A 107 -21.61 19.08 -11.59
N ASP A 108 -21.44 19.45 -10.32
CA ASP A 108 -20.68 20.63 -9.95
C ASP A 108 -19.18 20.29 -9.83
N PRO A 109 -18.29 20.92 -10.63
CA PRO A 109 -16.85 20.74 -10.54
C PRO A 109 -16.19 21.60 -9.44
N GLU A 110 -16.95 22.38 -8.64
CA GLU A 110 -16.39 23.29 -7.64
C GLU A 110 -15.46 22.63 -6.61
N CYS A 111 -15.61 21.32 -6.36
CA CYS A 111 -14.68 20.57 -5.50
C CYS A 111 -13.23 20.60 -6.01
N PHE A 112 -13.01 20.82 -7.31
CA PHE A 112 -11.69 20.99 -7.92
C PHE A 112 -11.21 22.46 -7.92
N ASN A 113 -12.04 23.45 -7.57
CA ASN A 113 -11.63 24.86 -7.57
C ASN A 113 -10.65 25.22 -6.43
N LEU A 114 -10.52 24.34 -5.42
CA LEU A 114 -9.55 24.48 -4.33
C LEU A 114 -8.09 24.20 -4.77
N ILE A 115 -7.90 23.78 -6.01
CA ILE A 115 -6.60 23.42 -6.57
C ILE A 115 -5.93 24.69 -7.10
N GLY A 116 -4.90 25.15 -6.38
CA GLY A 116 -4.06 26.27 -6.81
C GLY A 116 -3.21 25.88 -8.02
N LEU A 117 -3.78 25.94 -9.22
CA LEU A 117 -3.03 25.85 -10.47
C LEU A 117 -2.27 27.18 -10.68
N GLU A 118 -1.17 27.38 -9.95
CA GLU A 118 -0.33 28.56 -10.14
C GLU A 118 0.37 28.51 -11.51
N ASN A 119 0.07 29.51 -12.35
CA ASN A 119 0.63 29.76 -13.67
C ASN A 119 0.35 28.66 -14.71
N GLU A 120 -0.85 28.70 -15.32
CA GLU A 120 -1.29 28.39 -16.73
C GLU A 120 -0.37 27.58 -17.68
N LYS A 121 0.58 26.80 -17.20
CA LYS A 121 1.49 26.00 -18.01
C LYS A 121 0.95 24.58 -18.04
N LEU A 122 0.29 24.32 -19.18
CA LEU A 122 -0.04 23.09 -19.91
C LEU A 122 0.55 21.72 -19.50
N MET A 123 1.52 21.62 -18.59
CA MET A 123 2.43 20.46 -18.48
C MET A 123 2.63 19.92 -17.05
N LYS A 124 1.87 20.37 -16.05
CA LYS A 124 2.03 19.89 -14.67
C LYS A 124 0.89 18.99 -14.15
N VAL A 125 -0.21 18.81 -14.89
CA VAL A 125 -1.35 18.03 -14.39
C VAL A 125 -1.25 16.57 -14.83
N LEU A 126 -1.18 15.67 -13.86
CA LEU A 126 -1.19 14.22 -14.06
C LEU A 126 -2.42 13.62 -13.40
N ILE A 127 -3.06 12.67 -14.08
CA ILE A 127 -4.31 12.08 -13.63
C ILE A 127 -4.23 10.57 -13.77
N SER A 128 -4.44 9.85 -12.68
CA SER A 128 -4.76 8.41 -12.71
C SER A 128 -6.26 8.21 -12.61
N LEU A 129 -6.81 7.40 -13.51
CA LEU A 129 -8.23 7.03 -13.57
C LEU A 129 -8.58 5.88 -12.62
N ASP A 130 -9.89 5.60 -12.43
CA ASP A 130 -10.37 4.45 -11.65
C ASP A 130 -9.86 3.14 -12.27
N GLY A 131 -9.49 2.20 -11.42
CA GLY A 131 -8.92 0.93 -11.81
C GLY A 131 -9.09 -0.13 -10.74
N LEU A 132 -8.38 -1.24 -10.91
CA LEU A 132 -8.30 -2.27 -9.88
C LEU A 132 -7.46 -1.75 -8.69
N ASP A 133 -7.77 -2.19 -7.47
CA ASP A 133 -7.16 -1.62 -6.25
C ASP A 133 -5.62 -1.66 -6.25
N PHE A 134 -5.00 -2.71 -6.79
CA PHE A 134 -3.54 -2.77 -6.92
C PHE A 134 -2.99 -1.74 -7.94
N GLN A 135 -3.77 -1.42 -8.98
CA GLN A 135 -3.42 -0.39 -9.97
C GLN A 135 -3.52 0.99 -9.34
N ILE A 136 -4.55 1.22 -8.53
CA ILE A 136 -4.75 2.44 -7.77
C ILE A 136 -3.56 2.66 -6.82
N LYS A 137 -3.15 1.64 -6.05
CA LYS A 137 -1.98 1.72 -5.16
C LYS A 137 -0.69 2.08 -5.91
N ARG A 138 -0.39 1.36 -6.99
CA ARG A 138 0.78 1.67 -7.83
C ARG A 138 0.70 3.08 -8.41
N ALA A 139 -0.46 3.49 -8.90
CA ALA A 139 -0.64 4.83 -9.43
C ALA A 139 -0.45 5.89 -8.34
N SER A 140 -0.97 5.68 -7.13
CA SER A 140 -0.78 6.57 -5.99
C SER A 140 0.70 6.74 -5.64
N GLU A 141 1.47 5.64 -5.54
CA GLU A 141 2.93 5.69 -5.33
C GLU A 141 3.63 6.51 -6.43
N LEU A 142 3.24 6.30 -7.68
CA LEU A 142 3.79 7.05 -8.82
C LEU A 142 3.46 8.54 -8.78
N MET A 143 2.23 8.87 -8.38
CA MET A 143 1.75 10.25 -8.27
C MET A 143 2.41 10.98 -7.11
N GLU A 144 2.68 10.31 -5.99
CA GLU A 144 3.38 10.90 -4.85
C GLU A 144 4.80 11.36 -5.23
N ASP A 145 5.57 10.48 -5.89
CA ASP A 145 6.92 10.80 -6.37
C ASP A 145 6.94 11.98 -7.36
N LEU A 146 5.91 12.09 -8.19
CA LEU A 146 5.78 13.18 -9.18
C LEU A 146 5.32 14.48 -8.50
N ALA A 147 4.46 14.40 -7.48
CA ALA A 147 4.03 15.55 -6.73
C ALA A 147 5.19 16.29 -6.03
N GLU A 148 6.17 15.54 -5.51
CA GLU A 148 7.42 16.08 -4.97
C GLU A 148 8.23 16.90 -5.99
N ARG A 149 8.04 16.62 -7.29
CA ARG A 149 8.70 17.28 -8.42
C ARG A 149 7.86 18.39 -9.05
N GLU A 150 6.93 18.93 -8.27
CA GLU A 150 6.03 20.02 -8.65
C GLU A 150 4.97 19.68 -9.70
N TYR A 151 4.68 18.40 -9.93
CA TYR A 151 3.52 17.99 -10.71
C TYR A 151 2.27 18.01 -9.84
N VAL A 152 1.16 18.54 -10.37
CA VAL A 152 -0.17 18.45 -9.76
C VAL A 152 -0.78 17.12 -10.14
N CYS A 153 -0.79 16.19 -9.20
CA CYS A 153 -1.20 14.82 -9.43
C CYS A 153 -2.58 14.56 -8.81
N PHE A 154 -3.45 13.91 -9.59
CA PHE A 154 -4.74 13.40 -9.18
C PHE A 154 -4.72 11.89 -9.25
N HIS A 155 -5.09 11.21 -8.17
CA HIS A 155 -5.33 9.78 -8.20
C HIS A 155 -6.72 9.46 -7.68
N PHE A 156 -7.33 8.43 -8.28
CA PHE A 156 -8.60 7.94 -7.83
C PHE A 156 -8.47 7.26 -6.46
N GLU A 157 -9.40 7.52 -5.54
CA GLU A 157 -9.50 6.84 -4.24
C GLU A 157 -10.98 6.75 -3.85
N ARG A 158 -11.46 5.55 -3.47
CA ARG A 158 -12.88 5.33 -3.17
C ARG A 158 -13.25 5.79 -1.76
N ASP A 159 -12.29 5.67 -0.83
CA ASP A 159 -12.56 5.74 0.60
C ASP A 159 -12.27 7.13 1.22
N ILE A 160 -12.26 8.20 0.42
CA ILE A 160 -12.13 9.59 0.90
C ILE A 160 -13.49 10.19 1.34
N GLU A 161 -13.45 11.04 2.38
CA GLU A 161 -14.65 11.65 2.96
C GLU A 161 -15.26 12.67 1.99
N ASN A 162 -14.43 13.55 1.44
CA ASN A 162 -14.81 14.59 0.49
C ASN A 162 -14.72 14.10 -0.96
N ASP A 163 -15.23 14.87 -1.93
CA ASP A 163 -15.12 14.53 -3.37
C ASP A 163 -13.69 14.62 -3.88
N VAL A 164 -12.92 15.56 -3.33
CA VAL A 164 -11.50 15.77 -3.57
C VAL A 164 -10.82 16.07 -2.24
N GLU A 165 -9.71 15.39 -1.97
CA GLU A 165 -8.90 15.59 -0.77
C GLU A 165 -7.44 15.83 -1.12
N ARG A 166 -6.81 16.78 -0.42
CA ARG A 166 -5.38 17.03 -0.57
C ARG A 166 -4.61 16.10 0.36
N ILE A 167 -3.87 15.16 -0.21
CA ILE A 167 -3.02 14.22 0.52
C ILE A 167 -1.70 14.88 0.91
N SER A 168 -1.05 15.59 -0.03
CA SER A 168 0.20 16.31 0.21
C SER A 168 0.30 17.56 -0.70
N LYS A 169 1.48 18.19 -0.79
CA LYS A 169 1.67 19.31 -1.72
C LYS A 169 1.60 18.78 -3.16
N ASN A 170 0.68 19.33 -3.94
CA ASN A 170 0.41 18.94 -5.33
C ASN A 170 -0.09 17.48 -5.52
N ASN A 171 -0.47 16.77 -4.45
CA ASN A 171 -1.04 15.42 -4.55
C ASN A 171 -2.48 15.41 -4.02
N TYR A 172 -3.41 14.98 -4.86
CA TYR A 172 -4.84 15.03 -4.60
C TYR A 172 -5.49 13.68 -4.88
N ALA A 173 -6.35 13.25 -3.97
CA ALA A 173 -7.23 12.11 -4.17
C ALA A 173 -8.60 12.61 -4.63
N TYR A 174 -9.26 11.89 -5.54
CA TYR A 174 -10.64 12.17 -5.97
C TYR A 174 -11.45 10.88 -6.07
N LYS A 175 -12.76 10.94 -5.88
CA LYS A 175 -13.65 9.76 -5.92
C LYS A 175 -14.63 9.71 -7.09
N SER A 176 -14.72 10.77 -7.89
CA SER A 176 -15.72 10.91 -8.95
C SER A 176 -15.09 11.30 -10.29
N GLU A 177 -15.06 10.35 -11.23
CA GLU A 177 -14.58 10.59 -12.60
C GLU A 177 -15.48 11.55 -13.39
N VAL A 178 -16.78 11.63 -13.06
CA VAL A 178 -17.71 12.55 -13.72
C VAL A 178 -17.40 14.00 -13.32
N GLN A 179 -17.17 14.26 -12.03
CA GLN A 179 -16.77 15.59 -11.57
C GLN A 179 -15.41 15.99 -12.14
N LEU A 180 -14.45 15.05 -12.19
CA LEU A 180 -13.18 15.25 -12.86
C LEU A 180 -13.36 15.64 -14.33
N LEU A 181 -14.19 14.92 -15.09
CA LEU A 181 -14.47 15.23 -16.49
C LEU A 181 -15.10 16.61 -16.67
N SER A 182 -16.07 16.96 -15.81
CA SER A 182 -16.69 18.28 -15.82
C SER A 182 -15.66 19.38 -15.56
N TRP A 183 -14.79 19.18 -14.57
CA TRP A 183 -13.71 20.10 -14.27
C TRP A 183 -12.77 20.25 -15.46
N LEU A 184 -12.26 19.15 -16.02
CA LEU A 184 -11.37 19.15 -17.19
C LEU A 184 -11.96 19.88 -18.40
N LYS A 185 -13.29 19.82 -18.59
CA LYS A 185 -13.97 20.56 -19.66
C LYS A 185 -14.13 22.05 -19.36
N SER A 186 -14.18 22.44 -18.09
CA SER A 186 -14.32 23.83 -17.66
C SER A 186 -13.01 24.62 -17.69
N ILE A 187 -11.86 23.94 -17.74
CA ILE A 187 -10.53 24.57 -17.72
C ILE A 187 -9.77 24.26 -19.02
N ASP A 188 -8.95 25.20 -19.50
CA ASP A 188 -8.11 24.98 -20.69
C ASP A 188 -6.75 24.39 -20.26
N ILE A 189 -6.74 23.11 -19.90
CA ILE A 189 -5.52 22.34 -19.63
C ILE A 189 -5.42 21.11 -20.54
N VAL A 190 -4.20 20.62 -20.74
CA VAL A 190 -3.92 19.37 -21.46
C VAL A 190 -3.26 18.41 -20.47
N PRO A 191 -4.01 17.55 -19.77
CA PRO A 191 -3.45 16.67 -18.76
C PRO A 191 -2.70 15.49 -19.39
N LEU A 192 -1.72 14.95 -18.65
CA LEU A 192 -1.20 13.61 -18.89
C LEU A 192 -2.06 12.61 -18.10
N ILE A 193 -2.68 11.68 -18.80
CA ILE A 193 -3.57 10.68 -18.20
C ILE A 193 -2.86 9.33 -18.15
N LEU A 194 -2.67 8.83 -16.93
CA LEU A 194 -2.18 7.49 -16.66
C LEU A 194 -3.33 6.49 -16.82
N VAL A 195 -3.14 5.58 -17.78
CA VAL A 195 -4.06 4.53 -18.17
C VAL A 195 -3.41 3.20 -17.85
N ASN A 196 -4.13 2.33 -17.15
CA ASN A 196 -3.65 1.00 -16.74
C ASN A 196 -4.67 -0.11 -17.10
N SER A 197 -5.81 0.24 -17.68
CA SER A 197 -6.85 -0.69 -18.13
C SER A 197 -7.52 -0.18 -19.41
N VAL A 198 -7.86 -1.09 -20.33
CA VAL A 198 -8.60 -0.71 -21.55
C VAL A 198 -10.00 -0.16 -21.25
N GLN A 199 -10.58 -0.44 -20.07
CA GLN A 199 -11.90 0.08 -19.71
C GLN A 199 -11.94 1.58 -19.43
N GLN A 200 -10.78 2.18 -19.18
CA GLN A 200 -10.65 3.63 -18.95
C GLN A 200 -10.80 4.44 -20.25
N THR A 201 -10.78 3.78 -21.42
CA THR A 201 -10.99 4.39 -22.74
C THR A 201 -12.32 5.12 -22.85
N ALA A 202 -13.37 4.59 -22.18
CA ALA A 202 -14.68 5.21 -22.15
C ALA A 202 -14.67 6.66 -21.63
N LEU A 203 -13.83 6.97 -20.64
CA LEU A 203 -13.65 8.32 -20.13
C LEU A 203 -12.65 9.12 -20.99
N LEU A 204 -11.52 8.49 -21.35
CA LEU A 204 -10.47 9.10 -22.17
C LEU A 204 -11.03 9.71 -23.47
N ASP A 205 -11.94 9.01 -24.14
CA ASP A 205 -12.58 9.46 -25.38
C ASP A 205 -13.38 10.75 -25.25
N LEU A 206 -13.77 11.12 -24.04
CA LEU A 206 -14.56 12.33 -23.76
C LEU A 206 -13.68 13.53 -23.37
N ILE A 207 -12.36 13.34 -23.29
CA ILE A 207 -11.37 14.36 -22.98
C ILE A 207 -10.69 14.78 -24.29
N ASP A 208 -11.01 15.98 -24.77
CA ASP A 208 -10.63 16.44 -26.11
C ASP A 208 -9.12 16.59 -26.30
N LYS A 209 -8.44 17.25 -25.35
CA LYS A 209 -6.99 17.45 -25.37
C LYS A 209 -6.37 16.70 -24.19
N LYS A 210 -5.47 15.77 -24.47
CA LYS A 210 -4.79 14.96 -23.46
C LYS A 210 -3.49 14.38 -24.02
N TYR A 211 -2.57 14.05 -23.14
CA TYR A 211 -1.52 13.07 -23.41
C TYR A 211 -1.86 11.76 -22.71
N ILE A 212 -1.53 10.63 -23.33
CA ILE A 212 -1.83 9.29 -22.82
C ILE A 212 -0.54 8.62 -22.38
N TRP A 213 -0.46 8.30 -21.08
CA TRP A 213 0.52 7.40 -20.52
C TRP A 213 -0.11 6.03 -20.28
N TYR A 214 0.21 5.05 -21.10
CA TYR A 214 -0.28 3.67 -20.93
C TYR A 214 0.73 2.81 -20.15
N ASP A 215 0.43 2.48 -18.89
CA ASP A 215 1.26 1.64 -18.02
C ASP A 215 0.73 0.21 -17.94
N ILE A 216 1.50 -0.72 -18.49
CA ILE A 216 1.21 -2.15 -18.46
C ILE A 216 1.73 -2.76 -17.16
N CYS A 217 0.83 -2.91 -16.19
CA CYS A 217 1.21 -3.32 -14.84
C CYS A 217 0.74 -4.72 -14.42
N ASN A 218 -0.07 -5.43 -15.22
CA ASN A 218 -0.63 -6.73 -14.84
C ASN A 218 -0.72 -7.74 -16.01
N ASP A 219 -1.26 -8.93 -15.75
CA ASP A 219 -1.52 -9.94 -16.77
C ASP A 219 -2.61 -9.48 -17.74
N GLY A 220 -2.54 -9.94 -18.99
CA GLY A 220 -3.43 -9.56 -20.08
C GLY A 220 -4.90 -9.82 -19.76
N HIS A 221 -5.20 -10.86 -18.99
CA HIS A 221 -6.56 -11.13 -18.51
C HIS A 221 -7.15 -10.02 -17.64
N LEU A 222 -6.32 -9.27 -16.92
CA LEU A 222 -6.77 -8.15 -16.08
C LEU A 222 -6.66 -6.80 -16.80
N LEU A 223 -5.75 -6.68 -17.77
CA LEU A 223 -5.58 -5.47 -18.58
C LEU A 223 -6.68 -5.28 -19.63
N TRP A 224 -7.08 -6.38 -20.28
CA TRP A 224 -8.08 -6.36 -21.35
C TRP A 224 -9.02 -7.58 -21.32
N GLY A 225 -9.05 -8.40 -20.27
CA GLY A 225 -9.97 -9.55 -20.24
C GLY A 225 -9.64 -10.65 -21.25
N GLY A 226 -10.61 -11.56 -21.47
CA GLY A 226 -10.48 -12.69 -22.40
C GLY A 226 -11.05 -12.45 -23.80
N GLN A 227 -11.62 -11.28 -24.06
CA GLN A 227 -12.37 -11.00 -25.29
C GLN A 227 -11.46 -10.44 -26.39
N ALA A 228 -11.83 -10.68 -27.65
CA ALA A 228 -11.04 -10.23 -28.79
C ALA A 228 -11.08 -8.70 -28.97
N THR A 229 -12.23 -8.08 -28.68
CA THR A 229 -12.48 -6.65 -28.84
C THR A 229 -11.65 -5.81 -27.87
N SER A 230 -11.63 -6.19 -26.60
CA SER A 230 -10.77 -5.55 -25.61
C SER A 230 -9.27 -5.75 -25.88
N LYS A 231 -8.88 -6.89 -26.47
CA LYS A 231 -7.50 -7.09 -26.91
C LYS A 231 -7.16 -6.20 -28.11
N MET A 232 -8.11 -5.92 -29.00
CA MET A 232 -7.93 -4.96 -30.09
C MET A 232 -7.76 -3.55 -29.53
N GLU A 233 -8.60 -3.15 -28.57
CA GLU A 233 -8.48 -1.86 -27.86
C GLU A 233 -7.11 -1.68 -27.21
N HIS A 234 -6.53 -2.73 -26.63
CA HIS A 234 -5.17 -2.68 -26.11
C HIS A 234 -4.13 -2.29 -27.18
N PHE A 235 -4.24 -2.84 -28.40
CA PHE A 235 -3.32 -2.49 -29.48
C PHE A 235 -3.56 -1.08 -30.01
N GLU A 236 -4.82 -0.64 -30.05
CA GLU A 236 -5.17 0.74 -30.42
C GLU A 236 -4.59 1.73 -29.40
N LEU A 237 -4.76 1.46 -28.09
CA LEU A 237 -4.12 2.24 -27.02
C LEU A 237 -2.59 2.28 -27.15
N LEU A 238 -1.94 1.17 -27.47
CA LEU A 238 -0.49 1.15 -27.70
C LEU A 238 -0.07 2.05 -28.86
N GLU A 239 -0.88 2.13 -29.91
CA GLU A 239 -0.61 2.96 -31.09
C GLU A 239 -0.79 4.45 -30.77
N VAL A 240 -1.87 4.81 -30.08
CA VAL A 240 -2.20 6.21 -29.80
C VAL A 240 -1.51 6.79 -28.56
N ALA A 241 -0.98 5.95 -27.67
CA ALA A 241 -0.35 6.44 -26.44
C ALA A 241 0.92 7.25 -26.73
N ASP A 242 1.04 8.41 -26.08
CA ASP A 242 2.25 9.24 -26.14
C ASP A 242 3.42 8.58 -25.41
N MET A 243 3.12 7.86 -24.33
CA MET A 243 4.11 7.12 -23.55
C MET A 243 3.59 5.75 -23.16
N VAL A 244 4.43 4.73 -23.31
CA VAL A 244 4.12 3.36 -22.92
C VAL A 244 5.15 2.85 -21.93
N THR A 245 4.70 2.47 -20.74
CA THR A 245 5.55 1.84 -19.73
C THR A 245 5.06 0.47 -19.35
N TYR A 246 5.90 -0.27 -18.63
CA TYR A 246 5.48 -1.53 -18.03
C TYR A 246 6.16 -1.76 -16.68
N SER A 247 5.42 -2.35 -15.74
CA SER A 247 5.89 -2.47 -14.34
C SER A 247 7.05 -3.46 -14.17
N ASN A 248 7.16 -4.45 -15.06
CA ASN A 248 8.17 -5.49 -15.00
C ASN A 248 8.49 -6.01 -16.41
N ARG A 249 9.75 -6.42 -16.66
CA ARG A 249 10.20 -7.06 -17.90
C ARG A 249 9.31 -8.20 -18.41
N ARG A 250 8.61 -8.91 -17.51
CA ARG A 250 7.60 -9.93 -17.90
C ARG A 250 6.54 -9.38 -18.85
N TRP A 251 6.19 -8.10 -18.73
CA TRP A 251 5.15 -7.43 -19.49
C TRP A 251 5.63 -6.79 -20.80
N LYS A 252 6.94 -6.77 -21.08
CA LYS A 252 7.49 -6.26 -22.36
C LYS A 252 6.87 -6.97 -23.58
N ARG A 253 6.49 -8.24 -23.45
CA ARG A 253 5.82 -9.01 -24.51
C ARG A 253 4.48 -8.40 -24.97
N TYR A 254 3.86 -7.57 -24.13
CA TYR A 254 2.61 -6.88 -24.42
C TYR A 254 2.84 -5.46 -24.96
N THR A 255 4.08 -5.04 -25.21
CA THR A 255 4.40 -3.73 -25.81
C THR A 255 5.35 -3.88 -27.00
N LEU A 256 5.39 -5.05 -27.63
CA LEU A 256 6.37 -5.36 -28.68
C LEU A 256 6.23 -4.47 -29.93
N SER A 257 5.05 -3.91 -30.18
CA SER A 257 4.84 -2.92 -31.25
C SER A 257 5.47 -1.55 -30.95
N ARG A 258 5.86 -1.29 -29.69
CA ARG A 258 6.42 -0.03 -29.22
C ARG A 258 7.89 -0.22 -28.81
N ASN A 259 8.79 0.20 -29.70
CA ASN A 259 10.24 0.12 -29.46
C ASN A 259 10.71 1.06 -28.34
N ASP A 260 9.99 2.16 -28.16
CA ASP A 260 10.18 3.18 -27.14
C ASP A 260 9.60 2.81 -25.76
N SER A 261 8.89 1.67 -25.63
CA SER A 261 8.34 1.27 -24.34
C SER A 261 9.43 0.84 -23.36
N MET A 262 9.29 1.28 -22.11
CA MET A 262 10.32 1.08 -21.07
C MET A 262 9.76 0.49 -19.77
N VAL A 263 10.64 -0.18 -19.00
CA VAL A 263 10.31 -0.57 -17.63
C VAL A 263 10.14 0.70 -16.81
N TRP A 264 9.04 0.83 -16.08
CA TRP A 264 8.88 1.90 -15.10
C TRP A 264 8.79 1.35 -13.68
N LYS A 265 9.71 1.82 -12.84
CA LYS A 265 9.72 1.54 -11.41
C LYS A 265 9.91 2.83 -10.63
N PRO A 266 9.13 3.02 -9.55
CA PRO A 266 9.45 4.03 -8.54
C PRO A 266 10.92 3.90 -8.10
N CYS A 267 11.58 5.04 -7.86
CA CYS A 267 12.93 5.13 -7.28
C CYS A 267 14.14 4.69 -8.12
N GLU A 268 14.00 4.04 -9.29
CA GLU A 268 15.15 3.58 -10.12
C GLU A 268 15.64 4.63 -11.16
N GLY A 269 15.37 5.92 -10.97
CA GLY A 269 15.96 6.99 -11.80
C GLY A 269 15.43 7.11 -13.25
N SER A 270 14.32 6.43 -13.58
CA SER A 270 13.70 6.51 -14.92
C SER A 270 13.01 7.86 -15.21
N TYR A 271 12.98 8.76 -14.23
CA TYR A 271 12.31 10.07 -14.31
C TYR A 271 12.86 10.99 -15.37
N GLU A 272 14.18 11.02 -15.59
CA GLU A 272 14.77 11.89 -16.62
C GLU A 272 14.28 11.55 -18.02
N VAL A 273 13.94 10.27 -18.26
CA VAL A 273 13.37 9.80 -19.53
C VAL A 273 11.92 10.26 -19.66
N LEU A 274 11.13 10.17 -18.58
CA LEU A 274 9.75 10.68 -18.55
C LEU A 274 9.70 12.19 -18.73
N THR A 275 10.59 12.95 -18.07
CA THR A 275 10.65 14.41 -18.22
C THR A 275 11.05 14.81 -19.65
N LYS A 276 12.04 14.12 -20.25
CA LYS A 276 12.45 14.36 -21.64
C LYS A 276 11.39 13.96 -22.66
N MET A 277 10.71 12.83 -22.44
CA MET A 277 9.70 12.32 -23.38
C MET A 277 8.41 13.11 -23.34
N ILE A 278 7.97 13.56 -22.15
CA ILE A 278 6.69 14.26 -22.02
C ILE A 278 6.85 15.77 -22.26
N PHE A 279 7.97 16.37 -21.84
CA PHE A 279 8.10 17.83 -21.80
C PHE A 279 9.15 18.40 -22.77
N GLY A 280 9.85 17.55 -23.52
CA GLY A 280 10.69 17.98 -24.65
C GLY A 280 11.90 18.86 -24.29
N GLU A 281 12.25 19.03 -23.01
CA GLU A 281 13.38 19.90 -22.65
C GLU A 281 14.72 19.21 -22.92
N SER A 282 15.44 19.74 -23.93
CA SER A 282 16.89 19.75 -23.95
C SER A 282 17.37 20.51 -22.71
N PHE A 283 18.01 19.81 -21.77
CA PHE A 283 18.81 20.44 -20.72
C PHE A 283 19.94 21.24 -21.39
N ASN A 284 19.67 22.50 -21.75
CA ASN A 284 20.74 23.48 -21.87
C ASN A 284 21.20 23.78 -20.45
N HIS A 285 22.19 23.00 -19.99
CA HIS A 285 23.11 23.47 -18.97
C HIS A 285 23.93 24.61 -19.56
N ASP A 286 23.38 25.82 -19.54
CA ASP A 286 24.13 27.05 -19.74
C ASP A 286 23.57 28.17 -18.86
N LYS A 287 23.91 28.10 -17.56
CA LYS A 287 24.61 29.14 -16.76
C LYS A 287 24.33 28.99 -15.27
#